data_AF-A0A8T8C9V9-F1
#
_entry.id   AF-A0A8T8C9V9-F1
#
_cell.length_a   1.000
_cell.length_b   1.000
_cell.length_c   1.000
_cell.angle_alpha   90.00
_cell.angle_beta   90.00
_cell.angle_gamma   90.00
#
_symmetry.space_group_name_H-M   'P 1'
#
loop_
_entity.id
_entity.type
_entity.pdbx_description
1 polymer ?
#
loop_
_entity_poly.entity_id
_entity_poly.type
_entity_poly.pdbx_seq_one_letter_code
_entity_poly.pdbx_strand_id
1 'polypeptide(L)'
;MKKSLFGLALLVLAAPAFSADKEILVPALTPIPFVVSNAGDLIHGYVKDWGFLVDEKGPNEKAASQVADHLEGQECAFNFGVNHEASGRLQLDDGVANLACLQADRSLIVTKIPGFITDRKGVRGLKSADVGEFAFFVPQTEFLIHQDTQ
;
A
#
# COMPACT_ATOMS: atom_id res chain seq x y z
N MET A 1 -37.23 45.49 42.36
CA MET A 1 -36.71 44.14 42.66
C MET A 1 -36.05 43.58 41.41
N LYS A 2 -34.74 43.33 41.44
CA LYS A 2 -33.94 42.81 40.31
C LYS A 2 -34.07 41.29 40.27
N LYS A 3 -34.49 40.71 39.13
CA LYS A 3 -34.30 39.28 38.83
C LYS A 3 -33.22 39.17 37.78
N SER A 4 -32.04 38.73 38.23
CA SER A 4 -30.89 38.44 37.40
C SER A 4 -30.92 36.95 37.09
N LEU A 5 -30.89 36.60 35.81
CA LEU A 5 -30.66 35.26 35.29
C LEU A 5 -30.40 35.43 33.80
N PHE A 6 -29.20 35.09 33.35
CA PHE A 6 -28.77 34.67 32.01
C PHE A 6 -27.24 34.71 32.12
N GLY A 7 -26.56 33.61 32.36
CA GLY A 7 -26.57 32.38 31.57
C GLY A 7 -25.11 32.21 31.14
N LEU A 8 -24.34 31.41 31.89
CA LEU A 8 -22.96 31.11 31.55
C LEU A 8 -22.98 30.26 30.26
N ALA A 9 -22.70 30.90 29.13
CA ALA A 9 -22.38 30.21 27.91
C ALA A 9 -21.07 29.45 28.13
N LEU A 10 -21.14 28.12 28.29
CA LEU A 10 -19.99 27.26 28.12
C LEU A 10 -19.56 27.34 26.65
N LEU A 11 -18.51 28.12 26.39
CA LEU A 11 -17.71 27.95 25.18
C LEU A 11 -17.00 26.60 25.32
N VAL A 12 -17.66 25.54 24.84
CA VAL A 12 -16.98 24.30 24.49
C VAL A 12 -16.07 24.65 23.32
N LEU A 13 -14.82 24.99 23.64
CA LEU A 13 -13.74 24.99 22.66
C LEU A 13 -13.64 23.55 22.16
N ALA A 14 -14.25 23.28 21.01
CA ALA A 14 -13.93 22.10 20.24
C ALA A 14 -12.44 22.21 19.93
N ALA A 15 -11.61 21.52 20.72
CA ALA A 15 -10.23 21.32 20.34
C ALA A 15 -10.26 20.66 18.96
N PRO A 16 -9.50 21.15 17.96
CA PRO A 16 -9.24 20.32 16.80
C PRO A 16 -8.61 19.05 17.36
N ALA A 17 -9.31 17.93 17.25
CA ALA A 17 -8.67 16.64 17.33
C ALA A 17 -7.74 16.64 16.11
N PHE A 18 -6.50 17.07 16.31
CA PHE A 18 -5.42 16.79 15.37
C PHE A 18 -5.42 15.27 15.27
N SER A 19 -6.04 14.76 14.20
CA SER A 19 -5.93 13.37 13.84
C SER A 19 -4.44 13.13 13.68
N ALA A 20 -3.85 12.32 14.56
CA ALA A 20 -2.46 11.96 14.41
C ALA A 20 -2.37 11.22 13.07
N ASP A 21 -1.64 11.79 12.11
CA ASP A 21 -1.33 11.14 10.84
C ASP A 21 -0.84 9.72 11.15
N LYS A 22 -1.70 8.75 10.88
CA LYS A 22 -1.48 7.38 11.32
C LYS A 22 -0.59 6.72 10.28
N GLU A 23 0.71 6.89 10.42
CA GLU A 23 1.68 6.23 9.56
C GLU A 23 1.65 4.71 9.78
N ILE A 24 1.74 3.96 8.68
CA ILE A 24 1.97 2.51 8.74
C ILE A 24 3.41 2.22 8.36
N LEU A 25 4.15 1.62 9.30
CA LEU A 25 5.46 1.06 9.03
C LEU A 25 5.30 -0.29 8.33
N VAL A 26 5.86 -0.39 7.14
CA VAL A 26 6.00 -1.65 6.40
C VAL A 26 7.42 -2.16 6.60
N PRO A 27 7.62 -3.28 7.32
CA PRO A 27 8.94 -3.87 7.49
C PRO A 27 9.55 -4.31 6.15
N ALA A 28 10.88 -4.35 6.10
CA ALA A 28 11.57 -4.98 4.98
C ALA A 28 11.12 -6.44 4.81
N LEU A 29 11.07 -6.90 3.57
CA LEU A 29 10.68 -8.24 3.17
C LEU A 29 9.23 -8.64 3.45
N THR A 30 8.38 -7.73 3.91
CA THR A 30 6.93 -7.98 4.01
C THR A 30 6.31 -8.08 2.61
N PRO A 31 5.83 -9.26 2.17
CA PRO A 31 5.26 -9.40 0.83
C PRO A 31 3.94 -8.62 0.74
N ILE A 32 3.83 -7.77 -0.27
CA ILE A 32 2.62 -6.99 -0.55
C ILE A 32 1.94 -7.63 -1.76
N PRO A 33 0.75 -8.23 -1.57
CA PRO A 33 0.02 -8.86 -2.65
C PRO A 33 -0.58 -7.83 -3.60
N PHE A 34 -0.51 -8.09 -4.90
CA PHE A 34 -1.15 -7.26 -5.91
C PHE A 34 -1.64 -8.10 -7.08
N VAL A 35 -2.62 -7.57 -7.81
CA VAL A 35 -3.13 -8.18 -9.04
C VAL A 35 -2.57 -7.41 -10.23
N VAL A 36 -1.91 -8.15 -11.12
CA VAL A 36 -1.34 -7.60 -12.34
C VAL A 36 -2.48 -7.19 -13.27
N SER A 37 -2.54 -5.91 -13.63
CA SER A 37 -3.54 -5.38 -14.57
C SER A 37 -2.97 -5.16 -15.98
N ASN A 38 -1.66 -4.98 -16.08
CA ASN A 38 -0.92 -4.92 -17.34
C ASN A 38 0.49 -5.47 -17.12
N ALA A 39 1.00 -6.23 -18.09
CA ALA A 39 2.35 -6.78 -18.12
C ALA A 39 2.92 -6.60 -19.54
N GLY A 40 3.82 -5.63 -19.69
CA GLY A 40 4.51 -5.31 -20.94
C GLY A 40 5.79 -4.53 -20.63
N ASP A 41 6.02 -3.42 -21.33
CA ASP A 41 7.13 -2.49 -21.05
C ASP A 41 6.98 -1.82 -19.66
N LEU A 42 5.76 -1.82 -19.14
CA LEU A 42 5.41 -1.44 -17.78
C LEU A 42 4.57 -2.55 -17.16
N ILE A 43 4.83 -2.86 -15.89
CA ILE A 43 3.89 -3.64 -15.08
C ILE A 43 3.07 -2.65 -14.27
N HIS A 44 1.75 -2.82 -14.27
CA HIS A 44 0.84 -2.09 -13.40
C HIS A 44 -0.04 -3.09 -12.65
N GLY A 45 -0.28 -2.86 -11.36
CA GLY A 45 -1.19 -3.71 -10.60
C GLY A 45 -1.69 -3.07 -9.33
N TYR A 46 -2.92 -3.39 -8.95
CA TYR A 46 -3.57 -2.86 -7.76
C TYR A 46 -3.32 -3.77 -6.57
N VAL A 47 -3.10 -3.18 -5.40
CA VAL A 47 -2.93 -3.94 -4.16
C VAL A 47 -4.25 -4.59 -3.79
N LYS A 48 -4.21 -5.85 -3.37
CA LYS A 48 -5.40 -6.59 -2.95
C LYS A 48 -5.05 -7.67 -1.94
N ASP A 49 -5.71 -7.67 -0.78
CA ASP A 49 -5.70 -8.87 0.06
C ASP A 49 -6.65 -9.92 -0.54
N TRP A 50 -6.13 -11.12 -0.72
CA TRP A 50 -6.76 -12.24 -1.41
C TRP A 50 -6.81 -13.49 -0.52
N GLY A 51 -6.66 -13.30 0.80
CA GLY A 51 -6.95 -14.30 1.83
C GLY A 51 -5.91 -15.41 1.98
N PHE A 52 -5.06 -15.64 0.98
CA PHE A 52 -4.00 -16.66 1.03
C PHE A 52 -2.95 -16.38 2.12
N LEU A 53 -2.83 -15.11 2.56
CA LEU A 53 -1.99 -14.69 3.67
C LEU A 53 -2.66 -14.90 5.05
N VAL A 54 -3.97 -15.13 5.07
CA VAL A 54 -4.77 -15.22 6.31
C VAL A 54 -4.87 -16.67 6.81
N ASP A 55 -4.78 -17.65 5.91
CA ASP A 55 -5.05 -19.06 6.22
C ASP A 55 -3.86 -19.85 6.80
N GLU A 56 -2.63 -19.34 6.72
CA GLU A 56 -1.43 -19.97 7.32
C GLU A 56 -0.77 -19.04 8.37
N LYS A 57 -0.88 -19.43 9.65
CA LYS A 57 -0.70 -18.53 10.81
C LYS A 57 0.76 -18.38 11.26
N GLY A 58 1.43 -17.32 10.82
CA GLY A 58 2.60 -16.74 11.48
C GLY A 58 2.46 -15.21 11.67
N PRO A 59 3.29 -14.58 12.53
CA PRO A 59 3.24 -13.13 12.77
C PRO A 59 3.54 -12.27 11.52
N ASN A 60 4.33 -12.80 10.58
CA ASN A 60 4.76 -12.08 9.39
C ASN A 60 3.64 -11.99 8.34
N GLU A 61 2.85 -13.04 8.23
CA GLU A 61 1.71 -13.15 7.33
C GLU A 61 0.58 -12.22 7.79
N LYS A 62 0.37 -12.13 9.12
CA LYS A 62 -0.55 -11.14 9.69
C LYS A 62 -0.13 -9.71 9.37
N ALA A 63 1.16 -9.39 9.47
CA ALA A 63 1.67 -8.08 9.10
C ALA A 63 1.46 -7.80 7.61
N ALA A 64 1.72 -8.78 6.74
CA ALA A 64 1.49 -8.67 5.30
C ALA A 64 0.02 -8.39 4.96
N SER A 65 -0.93 -9.12 5.55
CA SER A 65 -2.37 -8.85 5.38
C SER A 65 -2.77 -7.47 5.87
N GLN A 66 -2.31 -7.03 7.05
CA GLN A 66 -2.62 -5.70 7.56
C GLN A 66 -2.11 -4.57 6.66
N VAL A 67 -0.92 -4.75 6.08
CA VAL A 67 -0.36 -3.82 5.09
C VAL A 67 -1.19 -3.85 3.81
N ALA A 68 -1.55 -5.04 3.32
CA ALA A 68 -2.36 -5.21 2.11
C ALA A 68 -3.75 -4.56 2.26
N ASP A 69 -4.47 -4.86 3.33
CA ASP A 69 -5.77 -4.28 3.65
C ASP A 69 -5.72 -2.76 3.70
N HIS A 70 -4.65 -2.21 4.30
CA HIS A 70 -4.48 -0.77 4.39
C HIS A 70 -4.28 -0.12 3.03
N LEU A 71 -3.39 -0.68 2.22
CA LEU A 71 -3.08 -0.20 0.89
C LEU A 71 -4.27 -0.35 -0.07
N GLU A 72 -5.01 -1.45 0.02
CA GLU A 72 -6.26 -1.65 -0.73
C GLU A 72 -7.31 -0.60 -0.34
N GLY A 73 -7.46 -0.31 0.95
CA GLY A 73 -8.36 0.75 1.44
C GLY A 73 -8.02 2.16 0.97
N GLN A 74 -6.76 2.41 0.56
CA GLN A 74 -6.29 3.67 -0.03
C GLN A 74 -6.23 3.62 -1.57
N GLU A 75 -6.85 2.62 -2.20
CA GLU A 75 -6.84 2.41 -3.65
C GLU A 75 -5.42 2.42 -4.23
N CYS A 76 -4.44 1.87 -3.49
CA CYS A 76 -3.05 1.92 -3.92
C CYS A 76 -2.77 0.96 -5.09
N ALA A 77 -1.90 1.40 -6.00
CA ALA A 77 -1.44 0.62 -7.13
C ALA A 77 0.08 0.77 -7.34
N PHE A 78 0.71 -0.33 -7.75
CA PHE A 78 2.10 -0.34 -8.14
C PHE A 78 2.25 -0.05 -9.64
N ASN A 79 3.26 0.75 -9.95
CA ASN A 79 3.79 0.97 -11.30
C ASN A 79 5.28 0.65 -11.32
N PHE A 80 5.68 -0.20 -12.26
CA PHE A 80 7.05 -0.67 -12.40
C PHE A 80 7.58 -0.39 -13.81
N GLY A 81 8.80 0.14 -13.89
CA GLY A 81 9.62 -0.01 -15.10
C GLY A 81 10.04 -1.48 -15.23
N VAL A 82 10.21 -1.97 -16.46
CA VAL A 82 10.51 -3.38 -16.71
C VAL A 82 11.83 -3.55 -17.44
N ASN A 83 12.66 -4.48 -16.95
CA ASN A 83 13.80 -5.00 -17.69
C ASN A 83 13.55 -6.45 -18.09
N HIS A 84 13.90 -6.78 -19.33
CA HIS A 84 13.78 -8.14 -19.88
C HIS A 84 15.05 -8.92 -19.61
N GLU A 85 15.00 -9.83 -18.63
CA GLU A 85 16.12 -10.72 -18.37
C GLU A 85 16.21 -11.86 -19.39
N ALA A 86 17.40 -12.45 -19.51
CA ALA A 86 17.63 -13.65 -20.33
C ALA A 86 16.78 -14.86 -19.90
N SER A 87 16.23 -14.85 -18.68
CA SER A 87 15.27 -15.84 -18.17
C SER A 87 13.90 -15.76 -18.86
N GLY A 88 13.64 -14.71 -19.64
CA GLY A 88 12.34 -14.42 -20.26
C GLY A 88 11.31 -13.90 -19.26
N ARG A 89 11.71 -13.64 -18.01
CA ARG A 89 10.85 -13.05 -16.97
C ARG A 89 11.09 -11.55 -16.89
N LEU A 90 10.01 -10.83 -16.67
CA LEU A 90 9.94 -9.41 -16.44
C LEU A 90 10.40 -9.12 -15.00
N GLN A 91 11.40 -8.27 -14.84
CA GLN A 91 11.86 -7.77 -13.53
C GLN A 91 11.65 -6.27 -13.45
N LEU A 92 11.75 -5.73 -12.22
CA LEU A 92 11.75 -4.29 -12.00
C LEU A 92 13.03 -3.70 -12.58
N ASP A 93 12.87 -2.66 -13.39
CA ASP A 93 13.97 -1.81 -13.79
C ASP A 93 14.55 -1.08 -12.56
N ASP A 94 15.88 -1.07 -12.45
CA ASP A 94 16.64 -0.59 -11.29
C ASP A 94 16.24 -1.16 -9.91
N GLY A 95 15.37 -2.18 -9.86
CA GLY A 95 14.87 -2.75 -8.61
C GLY A 95 14.01 -1.79 -7.78
N VAL A 96 13.30 -0.84 -8.40
CA VAL A 96 12.47 0.14 -7.70
C VAL A 96 11.02 0.09 -8.19
N ALA A 97 10.07 0.03 -7.24
CA ALA A 97 8.64 0.15 -7.50
C ALA A 97 8.16 1.56 -7.19
N ASN A 98 7.16 2.04 -7.94
CA ASN A 98 6.40 3.22 -7.58
C ASN A 98 5.05 2.77 -7.02
N LEU A 99 4.80 2.98 -5.73
CA LEU A 99 3.51 2.77 -5.11
C LEU A 99 2.74 4.09 -5.11
N ALA A 100 1.67 4.17 -5.90
CA ALA A 100 0.78 5.31 -5.94
C ALA A 100 -0.46 5.02 -5.09
N CYS A 101 -0.76 5.89 -4.13
CA CYS A 101 -1.93 5.76 -3.25
C CYS A 101 -2.82 6.99 -3.37
N LEU A 102 -4.14 6.77 -3.36
CA LEU A 102 -5.12 7.85 -3.44
C LEU A 102 -5.31 8.48 -2.06
N GLN A 103 -5.23 9.81 -2.02
CA GLN A 103 -5.56 10.59 -0.85
C GLN A 103 -7.06 10.91 -0.77
N ALA A 104 -7.51 11.33 0.41
CA ALA A 104 -8.90 11.71 0.65
C ALA A 104 -9.34 12.93 -0.20
N ASP A 105 -8.41 13.80 -0.59
CA ASP A 105 -8.65 14.94 -1.50
C ASP A 105 -8.59 14.57 -3.00
N ARG A 106 -8.45 13.27 -3.30
CA ARG A 106 -8.29 12.69 -4.65
C ARG A 106 -6.94 12.94 -5.32
N SER A 107 -5.96 13.52 -4.61
CA SER A 107 -4.58 13.57 -5.09
C SER A 107 -3.90 12.20 -4.95
N LEU A 108 -2.73 12.03 -5.58
CA LEU A 108 -1.93 10.81 -5.51
C LEU A 108 -0.60 11.09 -4.80
N ILE A 109 -0.30 10.33 -3.75
CA ILE A 109 1.07 10.21 -3.24
C ILE A 109 1.76 9.09 -4.01
N VAL A 110 2.97 9.34 -4.52
CA VAL A 110 3.83 8.32 -5.12
C VAL A 110 5.05 8.09 -4.24
N THR A 111 5.22 6.85 -3.78
CA THR A 111 6.36 6.41 -2.97
C THR A 111 7.26 5.48 -3.79
N LYS A 112 8.56 5.77 -3.84
CA LYS A 112 9.56 4.90 -4.49
C LYS A 112 10.12 3.90 -3.50
N ILE A 113 10.00 2.61 -3.79
CA ILE A 113 10.34 1.54 -2.86
C ILE A 113 11.30 0.58 -3.54
N PRO A 114 12.55 0.44 -3.06
CA PRO A 114 13.47 -0.60 -3.51
C PRO A 114 12.89 -1.99 -3.19
N GLY A 115 12.95 -2.91 -4.14
CA GLY A 115 12.34 -4.22 -3.99
C GLY A 115 12.45 -5.12 -5.20
N PHE A 116 11.69 -6.21 -5.18
CA PHE A 116 11.56 -7.13 -6.30
C PHE A 116 10.15 -7.69 -6.34
N ILE A 117 9.76 -8.25 -7.49
CA ILE A 117 8.49 -8.96 -7.64
C ILE A 117 8.70 -10.46 -7.71
N THR A 118 7.68 -11.18 -7.28
CA THR A 118 7.57 -12.61 -7.46
C THR A 118 6.19 -12.96 -7.99
N ASP A 119 6.09 -14.04 -8.76
CA ASP A 119 4.79 -14.64 -9.06
C ASP A 119 4.15 -15.25 -7.79
N ARG A 120 2.92 -15.71 -7.90
CA ARG A 120 2.19 -16.41 -6.82
C ARG A 120 2.95 -17.58 -6.19
N LYS A 121 3.89 -18.20 -6.90
CA LYS A 121 4.68 -19.35 -6.41
C LYS A 121 5.98 -18.91 -5.72
N GLY A 122 6.22 -17.60 -5.58
CA GLY A 122 7.44 -17.05 -5.01
C GLY A 122 8.63 -17.03 -5.98
N VAL A 123 8.42 -17.32 -7.27
CA VAL A 123 9.50 -17.26 -8.26
C VAL A 123 9.71 -15.81 -8.67
N ARG A 124 10.97 -15.34 -8.60
CA ARG A 124 11.33 -13.95 -8.93
C ARG A 124 10.96 -13.56 -10.37
N GLY A 125 10.46 -12.34 -10.53
CA GLY A 125 9.96 -11.80 -11.80
C GLY A 125 8.57 -12.31 -12.18
N LEU A 126 7.99 -11.77 -13.24
CA LEU A 126 6.71 -12.21 -13.82
C LEU A 126 6.90 -12.67 -15.26
N LYS A 127 5.94 -13.40 -15.82
CA LYS A 127 5.86 -13.65 -17.25
C LYS A 127 4.99 -12.56 -17.90
N SER A 128 5.25 -12.25 -19.16
CA SER A 128 4.44 -11.29 -19.93
C SER A 128 2.96 -11.70 -20.08
N ALA A 129 2.65 -13.00 -19.93
CA ALA A 129 1.29 -13.52 -19.97
C ALA A 129 0.53 -13.42 -18.63
N ASP A 130 1.18 -12.96 -17.55
CA ASP A 130 0.62 -12.96 -16.19
C ASP A 130 -0.40 -11.80 -15.95
N VAL A 131 -1.01 -11.25 -17.01
CA VAL A 131 -2.08 -10.24 -16.87
C VAL A 131 -3.31 -10.89 -16.22
N GLY A 132 -3.83 -10.29 -15.15
CA GLY A 132 -4.91 -10.84 -14.33
C GLY A 132 -4.44 -11.83 -13.25
N GLU A 133 -3.15 -12.14 -13.21
CA GLU A 133 -2.58 -13.03 -12.20
C GLU A 133 -2.23 -12.27 -10.92
N PHE A 134 -2.14 -13.04 -9.85
CA PHE A 134 -1.71 -12.54 -8.56
C PHE A 134 -0.19 -12.65 -8.41
N ALA A 135 0.39 -11.62 -7.83
CA ALA A 135 1.82 -11.48 -7.61
C ALA A 135 2.11 -10.86 -6.24
N PHE A 136 3.38 -10.87 -5.85
CA PHE A 136 3.86 -10.17 -4.66
C PHE A 136 4.94 -9.18 -5.03
N PHE A 137 4.88 -7.98 -4.46
CA PHE A 137 6.01 -7.09 -4.37
C PHE A 137 6.66 -7.26 -3.01
N VAL A 138 7.98 -7.39 -2.96
CA VAL A 138 8.74 -7.60 -1.74
C VAL A 138 9.72 -6.43 -1.56
N PRO A 139 9.49 -5.53 -0.58
CA PRO A 139 10.37 -4.40 -0.33
C PRO A 139 11.69 -4.90 0.26
N GLN A 140 12.80 -4.29 -0.12
CA GLN A 140 14.11 -4.59 0.43
C GLN A 140 14.45 -3.77 1.67
N THR A 141 13.80 -2.62 1.81
CA THR A 141 13.95 -1.71 2.96
C THR A 141 12.60 -1.48 3.61
N GLU A 142 12.62 -1.16 4.90
CA GLU A 142 11.42 -0.64 5.55
C GLU A 142 11.00 0.70 4.95
N PHE A 143 9.71 0.99 4.98
CA PHE A 143 9.17 2.27 4.53
C PHE A 143 7.87 2.63 5.28
N LEU A 144 7.51 3.91 5.24
CA LEU A 144 6.30 4.44 5.87
C LEU A 144 5.26 4.79 4.82
N ILE A 145 4.02 4.40 5.06
CA ILE A 145 2.85 4.84 4.30
C ILE A 145 2.16 5.94 5.12
N HIS A 146 1.98 7.11 4.52
CA HIS A 146 1.36 8.26 5.19
C HIS A 146 -0.17 8.15 5.12
N GLN A 147 -0.85 8.54 6.19
CA GLN A 147 -2.30 8.70 6.22
C GLN A 147 -2.65 10.17 6.37
N ASP A 148 -3.20 10.78 5.32
CA ASP A 148 -3.99 11.99 5.51
C ASP A 148 -5.37 11.56 5.99
N THR A 149 -5.58 11.67 7.29
CA THR A 149 -6.89 11.49 7.91
C THR A 149 -7.61 12.83 7.90
N GLN A 150 -8.76 12.91 7.22
CA GLN A 150 -9.65 14.08 7.26
C GLN A 150 -10.22 14.32 8.66
#